data_AF-A0A871R2A3-F1
#
_entry.id   AF-A0A871R2A3-F1
#
_cell.length_a   1.000
_cell.length_b   1.000
_cell.length_c   1.000
_cell.angle_alpha   90.00
_cell.angle_beta   90.00
_cell.angle_gamma   90.00
#
_symmetry.space_group_name_H-M   'P 1'
#
loop_
_entity.id
_entity.type
_entity.pdbx_description
1 polymer ?
#
loop_
_entity_poly.entity_id
_entity_poly.type
_entity_poly.pdbx_seq_one_letter_code
_entity_poly.pdbx_strand_id
1 'polypeptide(L)'
;MPVMNTYQYYWRVEPFIRFYCDIAEDPFKIMHEEKRAYGFTMAMLEDRKTIRQLWSNTLEFFESEHPEYVGKRNSIKFITHDSETHTFEPRNYNLCHYWSNFEIADLNFFRSKEYEDYFQYLDATGNFFYERWGDAPIHSLAVSYLLPFKKIHYFANTGYYHKPNFDCPSDPDIFNALHCKCEPARSFTNLAYSCVPRFLLAEKADLEENTKV
;
A
#
# COMPACT_ATOMS: atom_id res chain seq x y z
N MET A 1 -14.82 10.47 11.02
CA MET A 1 -15.28 11.88 10.94
C MET A 1 -16.69 11.92 10.36
N PRO A 2 -17.66 12.66 10.94
CA PRO A 2 -19.06 12.66 10.49
C PRO A 2 -19.25 12.98 9.01
N VAL A 3 -18.44 13.89 8.46
CA VAL A 3 -18.48 14.27 7.04
C VAL A 3 -18.19 13.09 6.10
N MET A 4 -17.44 12.08 6.56
CA MET A 4 -17.08 10.92 5.75
C MET A 4 -18.15 9.82 5.76
N ASN A 5 -19.16 9.91 6.63
CA ASN A 5 -20.10 8.80 6.88
C ASN A 5 -20.96 8.45 5.65
N THR A 6 -21.22 9.41 4.76
CA THR A 6 -22.04 9.21 3.56
C THR A 6 -21.24 8.75 2.34
N TYR A 7 -19.92 8.65 2.45
CA TYR A 7 -19.04 8.26 1.35
C TYR A 7 -18.58 6.82 1.53
N GLN A 8 -18.47 6.11 0.40
CA GLN A 8 -17.84 4.79 0.32
C GLN A 8 -16.34 4.95 0.07
N TYR A 9 -15.94 5.73 -0.94
CA TYR A 9 -14.53 5.91 -1.28
C TYR A 9 -14.04 7.30 -0.87
N TYR A 10 -12.73 7.41 -0.64
CA TYR A 10 -12.04 8.68 -0.50
C TYR A 10 -10.76 8.68 -1.34
N TRP A 11 -10.29 9.87 -1.71
CA TRP A 11 -8.95 10.09 -2.28
C TRP A 11 -8.20 11.08 -1.40
N ARG A 12 -7.14 10.64 -0.74
CA ARG A 12 -6.24 11.52 0.03
C ARG A 12 -5.44 12.41 -0.91
N VAL A 13 -5.48 13.71 -0.61
CA VAL A 13 -4.71 14.74 -1.32
C VAL A 13 -3.99 15.60 -0.28
N GLU A 14 -2.67 15.66 -0.36
CA GLU A 14 -1.84 16.49 0.52
C GLU A 14 -1.45 17.82 -0.14
N PRO A 15 -1.03 18.84 0.64
CA PRO A 15 -0.45 20.05 0.08
C PRO A 15 0.80 19.78 -0.75
N PHE A 16 1.06 20.64 -1.74
CA PHE A 16 2.27 20.61 -2.58
C PHE A 16 2.47 19.35 -3.43
N ILE A 17 1.41 18.58 -3.65
CA ILE A 17 1.42 17.52 -4.65
C ILE A 17 1.39 18.08 -6.07
N ARG A 18 1.75 17.24 -7.05
CA ARG A 18 1.47 17.50 -8.47
C ARG A 18 1.02 16.22 -9.16
N PHE A 19 0.17 16.36 -10.17
CA PHE A 19 -0.05 15.34 -11.19
C PHE A 19 0.61 15.86 -12.46
N TYR A 20 1.69 15.22 -12.88
CA TYR A 20 2.40 15.60 -14.08
C TYR A 20 1.77 15.05 -15.35
N CYS A 21 0.89 14.06 -15.24
CA CYS A 21 0.16 13.47 -16.34
C CYS A 21 -1.35 13.70 -16.16
N ASP A 22 -2.09 13.66 -17.26
CA ASP A 22 -3.55 13.65 -17.23
C ASP A 22 -4.05 12.33 -16.62
N ILE A 23 -5.07 12.42 -15.77
CA ILE A 23 -5.76 11.26 -15.22
C ILE A 23 -6.91 10.92 -16.18
N ALA A 24 -6.68 9.92 -17.05
CA ALA A 24 -7.58 9.61 -18.16
C ALA A 24 -8.91 8.98 -17.74
N GLU A 25 -8.94 8.25 -16.62
CA GLU A 25 -10.11 7.52 -16.14
C GLU A 25 -10.48 7.95 -14.72
N ASP A 26 -11.79 7.93 -14.41
CA ASP A 26 -12.27 8.21 -13.05
C ASP A 26 -11.79 7.11 -12.10
N PRO A 27 -10.92 7.42 -11.11
CA PRO A 27 -10.37 6.40 -10.24
C PRO A 27 -11.43 5.78 -9.32
N PHE A 28 -12.49 6.51 -8.94
CA PHE A 28 -13.56 5.94 -8.13
C PHE A 28 -14.40 4.95 -8.94
N LYS A 29 -14.59 5.21 -10.23
CA LYS A 29 -15.24 4.28 -11.14
C LYS A 29 -14.45 2.97 -11.24
N ILE A 30 -13.12 3.05 -11.46
CA ILE A 30 -12.23 1.87 -11.47
C ILE A 30 -12.37 1.08 -10.18
N MET A 31 -12.25 1.76 -9.03
CA MET A 31 -12.33 1.12 -7.72
C MET A 31 -13.68 0.40 -7.51
N HIS A 32 -14.77 1.03 -7.92
CA HIS A 32 -16.12 0.47 -7.79
C HIS A 32 -16.38 -0.72 -8.73
N GLU A 33 -16.14 -0.54 -10.04
CA GLU A 33 -16.46 -1.54 -11.07
C GLU A 33 -15.58 -2.79 -10.93
N GLU A 34 -14.30 -2.62 -10.62
CA GLU A 34 -13.38 -3.74 -10.37
C GLU A 34 -13.45 -4.26 -8.93
N LYS A 35 -14.29 -3.65 -8.09
CA LYS A 35 -14.48 -4.00 -6.67
C LYS A 35 -13.17 -3.95 -5.89
N ARG A 36 -12.30 -2.98 -6.16
CA ARG A 36 -11.07 -2.72 -5.41
C ARG A 36 -11.40 -2.02 -4.10
N ALA A 37 -10.53 -2.20 -3.10
CA ALA A 37 -10.66 -1.65 -1.76
C ALA A 37 -9.51 -0.69 -1.41
N TYR A 38 -8.32 -0.87 -1.99
CA TYR A 38 -7.17 -0.02 -1.72
C TYR A 38 -6.40 0.30 -3.00
N GLY A 39 -5.99 1.55 -3.18
CA GLY A 39 -5.31 2.02 -4.38
C GLY A 39 -4.18 3.00 -4.09
N PHE A 40 -3.05 2.82 -4.76
CA PHE A 40 -1.82 3.58 -4.53
C PHE A 40 -1.06 3.87 -5.83
N THR A 41 -0.19 4.89 -5.83
CA THR A 41 0.69 5.25 -6.96
C THR A 41 2.17 4.99 -6.68
N MET A 42 2.58 4.96 -5.41
CA MET A 42 3.96 4.68 -5.02
C MET A 42 3.99 3.78 -3.78
N ALA A 43 5.00 2.93 -3.72
CA ALA A 43 5.32 2.13 -2.55
C ALA A 43 6.82 2.25 -2.28
N MET A 44 7.23 2.30 -1.03
CA MET A 44 8.63 2.56 -0.64
C MET A 44 9.02 1.85 0.66
N LEU A 45 10.31 1.86 0.95
CA LEU A 45 10.84 1.36 2.22
C LEU A 45 10.61 2.38 3.35
N GLU A 46 10.16 1.89 4.50
CA GLU A 46 10.10 2.63 5.76
C GLU A 46 11.48 2.67 6.45
N ASP A 47 11.71 3.69 7.27
CA ASP A 47 12.86 3.74 8.17
C ASP A 47 12.62 2.82 9.38
N ARG A 48 13.31 1.66 9.43
CA ARG A 48 13.21 0.70 10.54
C ARG A 48 13.32 1.33 11.94
N LYS A 49 14.02 2.47 12.09
CA LYS A 49 14.18 3.14 13.38
C LYS A 49 12.86 3.69 13.94
N THR A 50 11.85 3.91 13.09
CA THR A 50 10.57 4.53 13.44
C THR A 50 9.53 3.51 13.89
N ILE A 51 9.73 2.23 13.55
CA ILE A 51 8.75 1.14 13.63
C ILE A 51 9.38 -0.14 14.18
N ARG A 52 10.22 -0.02 15.22
CA ARG A 52 11.03 -1.12 15.77
C ARG A 52 10.16 -2.28 16.26
N GLN A 53 9.03 -1.96 16.89
CA GLN A 53 8.11 -2.96 17.43
C GLN A 53 6.85 -3.16 16.59
N LEU A 54 6.65 -2.40 15.50
CA LEU A 54 5.42 -2.48 14.71
C LEU A 54 5.23 -3.89 14.13
N TRP A 55 6.29 -4.49 13.59
CA TRP A 55 6.20 -5.80 12.97
C TRP A 55 5.89 -6.91 13.96
N SER A 56 6.57 -6.96 15.10
CA SER A 56 6.31 -7.97 16.13
C SER A 56 4.89 -7.85 16.69
N ASN A 57 4.39 -6.63 16.90
CA ASN A 57 3.00 -6.41 17.31
C ASN A 57 1.99 -6.85 16.24
N THR A 58 2.31 -6.64 14.96
CA THR A 58 1.47 -7.07 13.85
C THR A 58 1.42 -8.58 13.72
N LEU A 59 2.56 -9.26 13.88
CA LEU A 59 2.63 -10.72 13.92
C LEU A 59 1.83 -11.28 15.10
N GLU A 60 1.98 -10.70 16.29
CA GLU A 60 1.23 -11.16 17.45
C GLU A 60 -0.28 -11.03 17.22
N PHE A 61 -0.73 -9.87 16.73
CA PHE A 61 -2.14 -9.66 16.44
C PHE A 61 -2.68 -10.64 15.39
N PHE A 62 -2.05 -10.73 14.21
CA PHE A 62 -2.61 -11.50 13.09
C PHE A 62 -2.28 -12.99 13.12
N GLU A 63 -1.16 -13.41 13.71
CA GLU A 63 -0.71 -14.81 13.66
C GLU A 63 -0.89 -15.55 14.97
N SER A 64 -0.89 -14.84 16.11
CA SER A 64 -1.11 -15.42 17.43
C SER A 64 -2.55 -15.22 17.93
N GLU A 65 -3.05 -13.98 17.98
CA GLU A 65 -4.33 -13.64 18.62
C GLU A 65 -5.53 -13.78 17.69
N HIS A 66 -5.40 -13.34 16.43
CA HIS A 66 -6.47 -13.30 15.43
C HIS A 66 -6.10 -13.94 14.08
N PRO A 67 -5.67 -15.21 14.05
CA PRO A 67 -5.38 -15.92 12.79
C PRO A 67 -6.59 -16.00 11.85
N GLU A 68 -7.81 -15.91 12.36
CA GLU A 68 -9.05 -15.87 11.58
C GLU A 68 -9.22 -14.59 10.74
N TYR A 69 -8.54 -13.49 11.08
CA TYR A 69 -8.59 -12.24 10.32
C TYR A 69 -7.68 -12.26 9.10
N VAL A 70 -6.74 -13.20 9.03
CA VAL A 70 -5.81 -13.30 7.90
C VAL A 70 -6.56 -13.67 6.63
N GLY A 71 -6.65 -12.70 5.71
CA GLY A 71 -7.33 -12.83 4.44
C GLY A 71 -6.72 -13.93 3.57
N LYS A 72 -7.57 -14.65 2.83
CA LYS A 72 -7.09 -15.63 1.83
C LYS A 72 -6.50 -14.90 0.62
N ARG A 73 -5.40 -15.45 0.09
CA ARG A 73 -4.64 -14.85 -1.02
C ARG A 73 -4.29 -13.38 -0.77
N ASN A 74 -3.82 -13.10 0.43
CA ASN A 74 -3.42 -11.76 0.83
C ASN A 74 -2.09 -11.33 0.19
N SER A 75 -1.64 -10.11 0.47
CA SER A 75 -0.39 -9.57 -0.07
C SER A 75 0.77 -9.58 0.94
N ILE A 76 0.80 -10.51 1.90
CA ILE A 76 1.94 -10.62 2.84
C ILE A 76 3.27 -10.81 2.10
N LYS A 77 3.29 -11.55 0.97
CA LYS A 77 4.49 -11.72 0.13
C LYS A 77 5.08 -10.40 -0.39
N PHE A 78 4.27 -9.33 -0.51
CA PHE A 78 4.75 -8.00 -0.87
C PHE A 78 5.57 -7.35 0.26
N ILE A 79 5.19 -7.59 1.52
CA ILE A 79 5.80 -6.96 2.71
C ILE A 79 6.83 -7.85 3.44
N THR A 80 6.98 -9.13 3.07
CA THR A 80 7.99 -10.02 3.68
C THR A 80 9.14 -10.34 2.72
N HIS A 81 10.25 -10.84 3.26
CA HIS A 81 11.25 -11.56 2.46
C HIS A 81 10.81 -13.03 2.31
N ASP A 82 11.20 -13.69 1.22
CA ASP A 82 11.18 -15.15 1.20
C ASP A 82 12.13 -15.68 2.28
N SER A 83 11.75 -16.79 2.91
CA SER A 83 12.35 -17.37 4.12
C SER A 83 13.84 -17.73 4.04
N GLU A 84 14.52 -17.41 2.95
CA GLU A 84 15.94 -17.71 2.71
C GLU A 84 16.89 -16.63 3.26
N THR A 85 16.41 -15.47 3.68
CA THR A 85 17.27 -14.49 4.35
C THR A 85 17.45 -14.88 5.83
N HIS A 86 18.66 -15.30 6.19
CA HIS A 86 19.10 -15.57 7.56
C HIS A 86 19.15 -14.30 8.45
N THR A 87 18.01 -13.66 8.67
CA THR A 87 17.85 -12.60 9.66
C THR A 87 16.94 -13.08 10.78
N PHE A 88 17.27 -12.69 12.00
CA PHE A 88 16.78 -13.22 13.29
C PHE A 88 15.28 -12.97 13.59
N GLU A 89 14.49 -12.44 12.65
CA GLU A 89 13.08 -12.13 12.89
C GLU A 89 12.13 -13.07 12.12
N PRO A 90 11.05 -13.57 12.74
CA PRO A 90 10.02 -14.33 12.04
C PRO A 90 9.45 -13.52 10.87
N ARG A 91 9.43 -14.13 9.67
CA ARG A 91 8.98 -13.56 8.36
C ARG A 91 9.60 -12.22 7.90
N ASN A 92 10.57 -11.67 8.63
CA ASN A 92 11.42 -10.52 8.24
C ASN A 92 10.72 -9.44 7.41
N TYR A 93 9.93 -8.57 8.06
CA TYR A 93 9.33 -7.39 7.41
C TYR A 93 10.38 -6.66 6.58
N ASN A 94 10.11 -6.56 5.28
CA ASN A 94 11.02 -5.98 4.32
C ASN A 94 10.97 -4.45 4.27
N LEU A 95 10.15 -3.84 5.13
CA LEU A 95 9.91 -2.41 5.30
C LEU A 95 9.09 -1.77 4.17
N CYS A 96 8.65 -2.51 3.16
CA CYS A 96 7.81 -1.98 2.10
C CYS A 96 6.43 -1.59 2.62
N HIS A 97 5.99 -0.41 2.21
CA HIS A 97 4.64 0.09 2.47
C HIS A 97 4.15 0.91 1.26
N TYR A 98 2.84 0.99 1.07
CA TYR A 98 2.17 1.92 0.18
C TYR A 98 2.27 3.34 0.74
N TRP A 99 2.63 4.30 -0.10
CA TRP A 99 2.90 5.67 0.37
C TRP A 99 1.60 6.48 0.46
N SER A 100 1.03 6.52 1.67
CA SER A 100 -0.35 6.93 1.94
C SER A 100 -0.72 8.39 1.62
N ASN A 101 0.24 9.26 1.29
CA ASN A 101 -0.09 10.63 0.85
C ASN A 101 -0.88 10.65 -0.48
N PHE A 102 -0.72 9.62 -1.32
CA PHE A 102 -1.71 9.24 -2.32
C PHE A 102 -2.38 7.95 -1.85
N GLU A 103 -3.68 8.02 -1.60
CA GLU A 103 -4.47 6.83 -1.27
C GLU A 103 -5.88 7.00 -1.81
N ILE A 104 -6.37 6.02 -2.57
CA ILE A 104 -7.77 5.92 -2.97
C ILE A 104 -8.30 4.62 -2.39
N ALA A 105 -9.23 4.69 -1.44
CA ALA A 105 -9.63 3.49 -0.71
C ALA A 105 -11.10 3.49 -0.28
N ASP A 106 -11.63 2.27 -0.12
CA ASP A 106 -12.97 2.00 0.39
C ASP A 106 -12.97 2.18 1.91
N LEU A 107 -13.72 3.16 2.41
CA LEU A 107 -13.90 3.43 3.83
C LEU A 107 -14.54 2.24 4.55
N ASN A 108 -15.26 1.35 3.87
CA ASN A 108 -15.80 0.14 4.50
C ASN A 108 -14.69 -0.83 4.93
N PHE A 109 -13.53 -0.81 4.27
CA PHE A 109 -12.36 -1.56 4.74
C PHE A 109 -11.86 -0.99 6.08
N PHE A 110 -11.68 0.33 6.16
CA PHE A 110 -11.25 1.00 7.40
C PHE A 110 -12.30 1.01 8.51
N ARG A 111 -13.57 0.78 8.18
CA ARG A 111 -14.68 0.61 9.13
C ARG A 111 -14.93 -0.85 9.50
N SER A 112 -14.22 -1.79 8.88
CA SER A 112 -14.40 -3.20 9.15
C SER A 112 -13.96 -3.51 10.58
N LYS A 113 -14.56 -4.54 11.17
CA LYS A 113 -14.23 -4.95 12.54
C LYS A 113 -12.75 -5.33 12.65
N GLU A 114 -12.23 -6.02 11.64
CA GLU A 114 -10.87 -6.52 11.61
C GLU A 114 -9.84 -5.38 11.56
N TYR A 115 -10.09 -4.32 10.78
CA TYR A 115 -9.23 -3.13 10.79
C TYR A 115 -9.33 -2.37 12.11
N GLU A 116 -10.53 -2.15 12.63
CA GLU A 116 -10.75 -1.43 13.88
C GLU A 116 -10.10 -2.15 15.07
N ASP A 117 -10.26 -3.47 15.18
CA ASP A 117 -9.62 -4.29 16.21
C ASP A 117 -8.08 -4.20 16.10
N TYR A 118 -7.52 -4.27 14.89
CA TYR A 118 -6.08 -4.13 14.67
C TYR A 118 -5.57 -2.74 15.08
N PHE A 119 -6.28 -1.68 14.69
CA PHE A 119 -5.94 -0.31 15.06
C PHE A 119 -5.99 -0.11 16.57
N GLN A 120 -7.04 -0.61 17.25
CA GLN A 120 -7.17 -0.54 18.70
C GLN A 120 -6.07 -1.31 19.42
N TYR A 121 -5.68 -2.49 18.91
CA TYR A 121 -4.55 -3.25 19.42
C TYR A 121 -3.26 -2.43 19.36
N LEU A 122 -2.96 -1.83 18.20
CA LEU A 122 -1.78 -0.97 18.03
C LEU A 122 -1.83 0.28 18.93
N ASP A 123 -2.99 0.93 19.06
CA ASP A 123 -3.16 2.13 19.89
C ASP A 123 -2.91 1.84 21.37
N ALA A 124 -3.37 0.68 21.86
CA ALA A 124 -3.14 0.24 23.23
C ALA A 124 -1.65 0.05 23.58
N THR A 125 -0.77 -0.16 22.59
CA THR A 125 0.68 -0.23 22.81
C THR A 125 1.31 1.13 23.14
N GLY A 126 0.66 2.23 22.75
CA GLY A 126 1.18 3.59 22.86
C GLY A 126 2.36 3.92 21.93
N ASN A 127 2.77 3.00 21.05
CA ASN A 127 3.97 3.17 20.21
C ASN A 127 3.81 4.18 19.07
N PHE A 128 2.60 4.67 18.80
CA PHE A 128 2.40 5.90 18.04
C PHE A 128 3.19 7.09 18.65
N PHE A 129 3.37 7.11 19.97
CA PHE A 129 4.07 8.15 20.71
C PHE A 129 5.43 7.71 21.25
N TYR A 130 5.58 6.44 21.66
CA TYR A 130 6.86 5.92 22.15
C TYR A 130 7.85 5.59 21.03
N GLU A 131 7.34 5.34 19.82
CA GLU A 131 8.12 5.27 18.58
C GLU A 131 7.64 6.39 17.63
N ARG A 132 7.61 6.13 16.31
CA ARG A 132 7.08 7.07 15.31
C ARG A 132 6.35 6.32 14.22
N TRP A 133 5.38 5.50 14.61
CA TRP A 133 4.58 4.73 13.67
C TRP A 133 3.79 5.67 12.77
N GLY A 134 4.12 5.68 11.48
CA GLY A 134 3.35 6.39 10.48
C GLY A 134 2.08 5.62 10.12
N ASP A 135 1.09 6.33 9.60
CA ASP A 135 -0.12 5.72 9.05
C ASP A 135 0.19 4.83 7.83
N ALA A 136 1.17 5.23 7.01
CA ALA A 136 1.53 4.51 5.79
C ALA A 136 1.93 3.03 6.02
N PRO A 137 2.88 2.69 6.92
CA PRO A 137 3.17 1.29 7.23
C PRO A 137 1.99 0.58 7.92
N ILE A 138 1.20 1.25 8.77
CA ILE A 138 0.03 0.62 9.43
C ILE A 138 -1.05 0.23 8.42
N HIS A 139 -1.44 1.16 7.55
CA HIS A 139 -2.40 0.89 6.47
C HIS A 139 -1.88 -0.25 5.59
N SER A 140 -0.59 -0.24 5.26
CA SER A 140 0.01 -1.27 4.40
C SER A 140 0.03 -2.65 5.02
N LEU A 141 0.31 -2.77 6.31
CA LEU A 141 0.26 -4.03 7.05
C LEU A 141 -1.18 -4.54 7.12
N ALA A 142 -2.14 -3.68 7.47
CA ALA A 142 -3.55 -4.04 7.53
C ALA A 142 -4.07 -4.50 6.15
N VAL A 143 -3.81 -3.73 5.10
CA VAL A 143 -4.16 -4.08 3.71
C VAL A 143 -3.54 -5.43 3.33
N SER A 144 -2.27 -5.63 3.68
CA SER A 144 -1.55 -6.84 3.27
C SER A 144 -1.97 -8.10 3.98
N TYR A 145 -2.49 -8.00 5.20
CA TYR A 145 -3.02 -9.15 5.95
C TYR A 145 -4.49 -9.40 5.66
N LEU A 146 -5.32 -8.36 5.63
CA LEU A 146 -6.78 -8.47 5.61
C LEU A 146 -7.36 -8.64 4.21
N LEU A 147 -6.79 -7.98 3.20
CA LEU A 147 -7.37 -7.95 1.87
C LEU A 147 -6.79 -9.04 0.96
N PRO A 148 -7.61 -9.70 0.13
CA PRO A 148 -7.12 -10.46 -1.00
C PRO A 148 -6.34 -9.54 -1.95
N PHE A 149 -5.25 -10.02 -2.55
CA PHE A 149 -4.36 -9.25 -3.42
C PHE A 149 -5.13 -8.51 -4.53
N LYS A 150 -6.10 -9.19 -5.17
CA LYS A 150 -6.98 -8.61 -6.21
C LYS A 150 -7.81 -7.40 -5.76
N LYS A 151 -7.91 -7.10 -4.46
CA LYS A 151 -8.59 -5.91 -3.93
C LYS A 151 -7.69 -4.68 -3.91
N ILE A 152 -6.40 -4.86 -4.17
CA ILE A 152 -5.40 -3.80 -4.20
C ILE A 152 -5.20 -3.38 -5.67
N HIS A 153 -5.07 -2.08 -5.92
CA HIS A 153 -4.91 -1.53 -7.26
C HIS A 153 -3.69 -0.59 -7.30
N TYR A 154 -2.79 -0.84 -8.25
CA TYR A 154 -1.68 0.06 -8.52
C TYR A 154 -2.05 1.03 -9.64
N PHE A 155 -2.26 2.30 -9.30
CA PHE A 155 -2.51 3.37 -10.25
C PHE A 155 -1.18 3.79 -10.90
N ALA A 156 -0.80 3.08 -11.96
CA ALA A 156 0.37 3.43 -12.75
C ALA A 156 0.17 4.75 -13.52
N ASN A 157 1.28 5.38 -13.89
CA ASN A 157 1.32 6.45 -14.89
C ASN A 157 0.58 7.74 -14.53
N THR A 158 0.36 8.00 -13.24
CA THR A 158 -0.34 9.22 -12.78
C THR A 158 0.53 10.47 -12.83
N GLY A 159 1.86 10.30 -12.88
CA GLY A 159 2.78 11.43 -12.78
C GLY A 159 2.73 12.07 -11.39
N TYR A 160 2.28 11.33 -10.37
CA TYR A 160 2.05 11.87 -9.04
C TYR A 160 3.38 12.20 -8.38
N TYR A 161 3.46 13.41 -7.83
CA TYR A 161 4.62 13.93 -7.11
C TYR A 161 4.20 14.33 -5.71
N HIS A 162 4.99 13.89 -4.74
CA HIS A 162 5.02 14.43 -3.39
C HIS A 162 6.48 14.44 -2.95
N LYS A 163 6.96 15.55 -2.36
CA LYS A 163 8.40 15.73 -2.14
C LYS A 163 9.00 14.56 -1.32
N PRO A 164 10.15 13.97 -1.74
CA PRO A 164 10.96 14.29 -2.92
C PRO A 164 10.65 13.45 -4.17
N ASN A 165 9.69 12.53 -4.10
CA ASN A 165 9.51 11.44 -5.07
C ASN A 165 8.39 11.74 -6.08
N PHE A 166 8.47 11.11 -7.23
CA PHE A 166 7.38 11.05 -8.20
C PHE A 166 7.43 9.76 -9.02
N ASP A 167 6.28 9.31 -9.51
CA ASP A 167 6.22 8.38 -10.63
C ASP A 167 6.20 9.14 -11.96
N CYS A 168 6.75 8.54 -13.01
CA CYS A 168 6.68 9.06 -14.37
C CYS A 168 6.67 7.90 -15.37
N PRO A 169 5.75 7.87 -16.36
CA PRO A 169 5.72 6.82 -17.38
C PRO A 169 7.01 6.78 -18.19
N SER A 170 7.60 5.58 -18.34
CA SER A 170 8.76 5.36 -19.22
C SER A 170 8.38 5.08 -20.67
N ASP A 171 7.15 4.62 -20.91
CA ASP A 171 6.64 4.32 -22.25
C ASP A 171 6.33 5.63 -22.99
N PRO A 172 6.97 5.91 -24.14
CA PRO A 172 6.75 7.15 -24.89
C PRO A 172 5.32 7.34 -25.36
N ASP A 173 4.60 6.27 -25.71
CA ASP A 173 3.24 6.35 -26.21
C ASP A 173 2.29 6.75 -25.06
N ILE A 174 2.46 6.14 -23.88
CA ILE A 174 1.71 6.51 -22.67
C ILE A 174 2.06 7.93 -22.24
N PHE A 175 3.35 8.27 -22.21
CA PHE A 175 3.84 9.60 -21.80
C PHE A 175 3.21 10.71 -22.65
N ASN A 176 3.18 10.52 -23.97
CA ASN A 176 2.61 11.48 -24.90
C ASN A 176 1.07 11.52 -24.82
N ALA A 177 0.41 10.36 -24.74
CA ALA A 177 -1.04 10.25 -24.67
C ALA A 177 -1.62 10.91 -23.41
N LEU A 178 -0.90 10.85 -22.28
CA LEU A 178 -1.29 11.46 -21.01
C LEU A 178 -0.67 12.85 -20.80
N HIS A 179 -0.09 13.46 -21.84
CA HIS A 179 0.50 14.81 -21.81
C HIS A 179 1.46 15.05 -20.63
N CYS A 180 2.27 14.04 -20.29
CA CYS A 180 3.10 14.05 -19.09
C CYS A 180 4.17 15.16 -19.11
N LYS A 181 4.43 15.77 -17.94
CA LYS A 181 5.41 16.84 -17.71
C LYS A 181 6.40 16.47 -16.60
N CYS A 182 6.99 15.29 -16.70
CA CYS A 182 7.97 14.74 -15.75
C CYS A 182 9.18 14.17 -16.50
N GLU A 183 10.22 13.77 -15.76
CA GLU A 183 11.44 13.18 -16.34
C GLU A 183 11.47 11.67 -16.06
N PRO A 184 11.20 10.79 -17.05
CA PRO A 184 11.08 9.34 -16.83
C PRO A 184 12.33 8.71 -16.20
N ALA A 185 13.52 9.21 -16.57
CA ALA A 185 14.80 8.75 -16.04
C ALA A 185 14.96 8.94 -14.52
N ARG A 186 14.14 9.81 -13.91
CA ARG A 186 14.16 10.12 -12.48
C ARG A 186 12.94 9.58 -11.73
N SER A 187 12.10 8.79 -12.39
CA SER A 187 10.94 8.18 -11.75
C SER A 187 11.37 7.36 -10.54
N PHE A 188 10.77 7.64 -9.38
CA PHE A 188 11.02 6.93 -8.14
C PHE A 188 10.71 5.45 -8.27
N THR A 189 9.70 5.08 -9.06
CA THR A 189 9.28 3.69 -9.27
C THR A 189 10.42 2.77 -9.73
N ASN A 190 11.43 3.33 -10.39
CA ASN A 190 12.60 2.63 -10.94
C ASN A 190 13.83 2.64 -9.99
N LEU A 191 13.74 3.29 -8.83
CA LEU A 191 14.86 3.40 -7.88
C LEU A 191 14.86 2.24 -6.88
N ALA A 192 16.03 1.94 -6.31
CA ALA A 192 16.21 0.83 -5.36
C ALA A 192 15.35 0.93 -4.08
N TYR A 193 14.94 2.14 -3.69
CA TYR A 193 14.09 2.37 -2.52
C TYR A 193 12.58 2.25 -2.82
N SER A 194 12.21 2.05 -4.09
CA SER A 194 10.83 1.78 -4.50
C SER A 194 10.49 0.31 -4.27
N CYS A 195 9.30 0.09 -3.73
CA CYS A 195 8.71 -1.22 -3.57
C CYS A 195 7.69 -1.55 -4.66
N VAL A 196 7.46 -0.67 -5.63
CA VAL A 196 6.56 -0.94 -6.76
C VAL A 196 6.99 -2.17 -7.57
N PRO A 197 8.28 -2.36 -7.94
CA PRO A 197 8.70 -3.59 -8.62
C PRO A 197 8.41 -4.85 -7.81
N ARG A 198 8.56 -4.78 -6.48
CA ARG A 198 8.25 -5.89 -5.57
C ARG A 198 6.75 -6.19 -5.53
N PHE A 199 5.91 -5.17 -5.51
CA PHE A 199 4.46 -5.33 -5.60
C PHE A 199 4.07 -6.05 -6.89
N LEU A 200 4.59 -5.60 -8.05
CA LEU A 200 4.27 -6.20 -9.36
C LEU A 200 4.74 -7.66 -9.46
N LEU A 201 5.89 -8.00 -8.86
CA LEU A 201 6.35 -9.38 -8.79
C LEU A 201 5.43 -10.25 -7.91
N ALA A 202 5.01 -9.75 -6.75
CA ALA A 202 4.10 -10.45 -5.87
C ALA A 202 2.69 -10.62 -6.49
N GLU A 203 2.21 -9.61 -7.21
CA GLU A 203 0.94 -9.65 -7.95
C GLU A 203 0.98 -10.72 -9.04
N LYS A 204 2.05 -10.74 -9.83
CA LYS A 204 2.25 -11.74 -10.88
C LYS A 204 2.24 -13.16 -10.29
N ALA A 205 2.91 -13.37 -9.15
CA ALA A 205 2.92 -14.67 -8.48
C ALA A 205 1.52 -15.10 -7.98
N ASP A 206 0.73 -14.19 -7.39
CA ASP A 206 -0.66 -14.49 -6.98
C ASP A 206 -1.55 -14.86 -8.19
N LEU A 207 -1.36 -14.19 -9.33
CA LEU A 207 -2.10 -14.48 -10.56
C LEU A 207 -1.72 -15.86 -11.15
N GLU A 208 -0.43 -16.22 -11.14
CA GLU A 208 0.05 -17.53 -11.61
C GLU A 208 -0.37 -18.69 -10.71
N GLU A 209 -0.48 -18.47 -9.39
CA GLU A 209 -1.03 -19.46 -8.47
C GLU A 209 -2.54 -19.67 -8.72
N ASN A 210 -3.26 -18.63 -9.13
CA ASN A 210 -4.69 -18.70 -9.43
C ASN A 210 -5.04 -19.45 -10.72
N THR A 211 -4.15 -19.48 -11.72
CA THR A 211 -4.40 -20.19 -12.99
C THR A 211 -4.10 -21.69 -12.94
N LYS A 212 -3.49 -22.16 -11.85
CA LYS A 212 -3.16 -23.58 -11.62
C LYS A 212 -4.26 -24.37 -10.89
N VAL A 213 -5.40 -23.74 -10.59
CA VAL A 213 -6.57 -24.32 -9.89
C VAL A 213 -7.70 -24.61 -10.86
#